data_AF-A0A7R9ML43-F1
#
_entry.id   AF-A0A7R9ML43-F1
#
_cell.length_a   1.000
_cell.length_b   1.000
_cell.length_c   1.000
_cell.angle_alpha   90.00
_cell.angle_beta   90.00
_cell.angle_gamma   90.00
#
_symmetry.space_group_name_H-M   'P 1'
#
loop_
_entity.id
_entity.type
_entity.pdbx_description
1 polymer ?
#
loop_
_entity_poly.entity_id
_entity_poly.type
_entity_poly.pdbx_seq_one_letter_code
_entity_poly.pdbx_strand_id
1 'polypeptide(L)'
;NYPLDGTDPSAVIPVATTRLETIVGDVAIAVHPEDSRYQHVVGRHAVHPFTGRRMPIVADRSVRPELGTGAVKITPAHSVFDYALAERHSLPALDVFDSEGRLHCPDAPEFTGLHRFEAKDVVRRALESRGLYVSCEPHRQSIPVCHRSGDLIESRLLSQWFLKCDKQRVLAQFVVNRDEMSAPDERQWRELSETVAPEDRHLSIVPPNYRNVWKDWFSRWEDWCISRQIYWGHRIPAYNVIIDGMPTDDWIAAKSDTEALAIARNNYPSREVMVRQDPDVLDTWFSSALLPLTVNGWPERDLRDTTDPYFPLSLMETGHDIIFFWVSRMVVLSLALTDRLPFRRVLLHGMVCDGNGKKMSKTRGNAIDPLDMIDGISLADLKAKTRRHLESGLLSNKELDVALRQLSGKFPKGVVSCGADALRYSLLELEFKAENVAFDGYRVFKNRNFCNKMYQTVRYLAQHVDSGFTVDRDVLAVSVIDSHYEVPHLI
;
A
#
# COMPACT_ATOMS: atom_id res chain seq x y z
N ASN A 1 32.39 -17.67 -6.83
CA ASN A 1 33.70 -17.04 -7.05
C ASN A 1 33.64 -16.18 -8.30
N TYR A 2 34.08 -14.93 -8.20
CA TYR A 2 34.37 -14.09 -9.36
C TYR A 2 35.88 -14.03 -9.54
N PRO A 3 36.42 -14.37 -10.73
CA PRO A 3 37.85 -14.20 -11.00
C PRO A 3 38.29 -12.75 -10.82
N LEU A 4 39.45 -12.52 -10.22
CA LEU A 4 40.06 -11.19 -10.16
C LEU A 4 40.81 -10.93 -11.46
N ASP A 5 40.68 -9.71 -11.95
CA ASP A 5 41.43 -9.25 -13.11
C ASP A 5 42.93 -9.12 -12.75
N GLY A 6 43.78 -9.80 -13.52
CA GLY A 6 45.22 -9.90 -13.26
C GLY A 6 45.88 -11.14 -13.86
N THR A 7 47.15 -11.35 -13.50
CA THR A 7 47.98 -12.43 -14.04
C THR A 7 47.85 -13.76 -13.30
N ASP A 8 47.30 -13.77 -12.08
CA ASP A 8 47.05 -14.99 -11.30
C ASP A 8 45.66 -15.55 -11.63
N PRO A 9 45.56 -16.67 -12.37
CA PRO A 9 44.28 -17.24 -12.76
C PRO A 9 43.51 -17.86 -11.58
N SER A 10 44.17 -18.07 -10.43
CA SER A 10 43.56 -18.64 -9.23
C SER A 10 42.96 -17.58 -8.30
N ALA A 11 43.28 -16.31 -8.52
CA ALA A 11 42.81 -15.20 -7.70
C ALA A 11 41.31 -14.96 -7.92
N VAL A 12 40.52 -15.09 -6.85
CA VAL A 12 39.05 -14.95 -6.89
C VAL A 12 38.54 -14.15 -5.69
N ILE A 13 37.38 -13.52 -5.85
CA ILE A 13 36.58 -12.99 -4.74
C ILE A 13 35.29 -13.82 -4.59
N PRO A 14 35.07 -14.47 -3.43
CA PRO A 14 33.85 -15.23 -3.17
C PRO A 14 32.71 -14.27 -2.80
N VAL A 15 31.55 -14.47 -3.39
CA VAL A 15 30.32 -13.70 -3.14
C VAL A 15 29.20 -14.67 -2.77
N ALA A 16 28.39 -14.31 -1.78
CA ALA A 16 27.16 -15.02 -1.44
C ALA A 16 25.94 -14.31 -2.06
N THR A 17 25.01 -15.06 -2.65
CA THR A 17 23.76 -14.52 -3.19
C THR A 17 22.63 -15.54 -3.10
N THR A 18 21.40 -15.07 -2.89
CA THR A 18 20.18 -15.88 -2.99
C THR A 18 19.53 -15.82 -4.37
N ARG A 19 20.00 -14.92 -5.24
CA ARG A 19 19.47 -14.61 -6.57
C ARG A 19 20.51 -14.87 -7.67
N LEU A 20 20.80 -16.14 -7.95
CA LEU A 20 21.78 -16.50 -8.99
C LEU A 20 21.32 -16.05 -10.38
N GLU A 21 20.01 -16.08 -10.64
CA GLU A 21 19.42 -15.67 -11.92
C GLU A 21 19.74 -14.21 -12.30
N THR A 22 20.04 -13.35 -11.32
CA THR A 22 20.39 -11.94 -11.54
C THR A 22 21.86 -11.70 -11.87
N ILE A 23 22.70 -12.73 -11.78
CA ILE A 23 24.16 -12.60 -11.91
C ILE A 23 24.57 -11.93 -13.24
N VAL A 24 23.84 -12.20 -14.32
CA VAL A 24 24.13 -11.66 -15.66
C VAL A 24 23.97 -10.14 -15.76
N GLY A 25 23.27 -9.53 -14.81
CA GLY A 25 23.13 -8.08 -14.67
C GLY A 25 24.13 -7.46 -13.69
N ASP A 26 25.09 -8.22 -13.18
CA ASP A 26 26.08 -7.68 -12.25
C ASP A 26 26.96 -6.64 -12.93
N VAL A 27 27.26 -5.58 -12.18
CA VAL A 27 28.10 -4.46 -12.64
C VAL A 27 29.29 -4.19 -11.73
N ALA A 28 29.24 -4.64 -10.48
CA ALA A 28 30.29 -4.43 -9.48
C ALA A 28 30.24 -5.51 -8.40
N ILE A 29 31.28 -5.53 -7.57
CA ILE A 29 31.28 -6.23 -6.28
C ILE A 29 31.55 -5.20 -5.20
N ALA A 30 30.76 -5.19 -4.13
CA ALA A 30 30.97 -4.31 -3.00
C ALA A 30 31.45 -5.08 -1.77
N VAL A 31 32.37 -4.48 -1.03
CA VAL A 31 32.89 -4.98 0.25
C VAL A 31 32.85 -3.87 1.29
N HIS A 32 32.87 -4.22 2.56
CA HIS A 32 32.97 -3.21 3.61
C HIS A 32 34.41 -2.63 3.65
N PRO A 33 34.59 -1.29 3.79
CA PRO A 33 35.92 -0.68 3.80
C PRO A 33 36.85 -1.19 4.92
N GLU A 34 36.28 -1.64 6.03
CA GLU A 34 37.03 -2.13 7.20
C GLU A 34 37.19 -3.67 7.20
N ASP A 35 36.71 -4.37 6.16
CA ASP A 35 36.90 -5.81 6.06
C ASP A 35 38.31 -6.16 5.57
N SER A 36 39.18 -6.53 6.52
CA SER A 36 40.59 -6.86 6.26
C SER A 36 40.78 -7.98 5.23
N ARG A 37 39.75 -8.83 5.01
CA ARG A 37 39.80 -9.89 3.98
C ARG A 37 39.82 -9.33 2.56
N TYR A 38 39.26 -8.13 2.32
CA TYR A 38 39.04 -7.59 0.98
C TYR A 38 39.67 -6.21 0.72
N GLN A 39 40.25 -5.55 1.72
CA GLN A 39 40.90 -4.25 1.55
C GLN A 39 41.92 -4.22 0.40
N HIS A 40 42.66 -5.32 0.20
CA HIS A 40 43.67 -5.45 -0.85
C HIS A 40 43.10 -5.57 -2.28
N VAL A 41 41.80 -5.78 -2.45
CA VAL A 41 41.13 -5.86 -3.76
C VAL A 41 40.24 -4.67 -4.08
N VAL A 42 40.01 -3.76 -3.14
CA VAL A 42 39.27 -2.52 -3.40
C VAL A 42 39.99 -1.69 -4.47
N GLY A 43 39.23 -1.19 -5.45
CA GLY A 43 39.75 -0.47 -6.61
C GLY A 43 40.30 -1.36 -7.73
N ARG A 44 40.41 -2.67 -7.51
CA ARG A 44 40.67 -3.65 -8.58
C ARG A 44 39.37 -4.01 -9.30
N HIS A 45 39.48 -4.85 -10.32
CA HIS A 45 38.34 -5.36 -11.06
C HIS A 45 38.20 -6.87 -10.86
N ALA A 46 36.96 -7.33 -10.80
CA ALA A 46 36.59 -8.72 -11.01
C ALA A 46 36.14 -8.93 -12.46
N VAL A 47 36.27 -10.14 -12.97
CA VAL A 47 35.79 -10.53 -14.30
C VAL A 47 34.45 -11.23 -14.13
N HIS A 48 33.43 -10.77 -14.86
CA HIS A 48 32.11 -11.36 -14.82
C HIS A 48 32.14 -12.80 -15.40
N PRO A 49 31.60 -13.83 -14.70
CA PRO A 49 31.74 -15.25 -15.07
C PRO A 49 31.23 -15.66 -16.47
N PHE A 50 30.24 -14.95 -16.99
CA PHE A 50 29.59 -15.26 -18.27
C PHE A 50 29.91 -14.26 -19.38
N THR A 51 29.75 -12.97 -19.12
CA THR A 51 29.97 -11.89 -20.10
C THR A 51 31.44 -11.48 -20.27
N GLY A 52 32.34 -11.86 -19.36
CA GLY A 52 33.74 -11.40 -19.37
C GLY A 52 33.92 -9.91 -19.02
N ARG A 53 32.84 -9.19 -18.68
CA ARG A 53 32.89 -7.77 -18.31
C ARG A 53 33.81 -7.54 -17.11
N ARG A 54 34.63 -6.50 -17.16
CA ARG A 54 35.41 -6.02 -16.02
C ARG A 54 34.50 -5.21 -15.09
N MET A 55 34.38 -5.65 -13.85
CA MET A 55 33.49 -5.06 -12.84
C MET A 55 34.34 -4.49 -11.70
N PRO A 56 34.20 -3.20 -11.34
CA PRO A 56 34.94 -2.63 -10.23
C PRO A 56 34.59 -3.30 -8.90
N ILE A 57 35.57 -3.38 -8.01
CA ILE A 57 35.40 -3.77 -6.62
C ILE A 57 35.40 -2.49 -5.78
N VAL A 58 34.24 -2.14 -5.23
CA VAL A 58 34.02 -0.88 -4.50
C VAL A 58 33.93 -1.13 -2.99
N ALA A 59 34.30 -0.13 -2.19
CA ALA A 59 34.13 -0.16 -0.75
C ALA A 59 32.88 0.63 -0.36
N ASP A 60 31.92 -0.02 0.32
CA ASP A 60 30.69 0.64 0.79
C ASP A 60 30.35 0.19 2.23
N ARG A 61 30.06 1.17 3.10
CA ARG A 61 29.74 0.92 4.52
C ARG A 61 28.39 0.23 4.72
N SER A 62 27.51 0.20 3.71
CA SER A 62 26.24 -0.52 3.80
C SER A 62 26.40 -2.04 3.68
N VAL A 63 27.58 -2.52 3.26
CA VAL A 63 27.90 -3.95 3.20
C VAL A 63 28.20 -4.48 4.60
N ARG A 64 27.59 -5.60 4.98
CA ARG A 64 27.80 -6.25 6.28
C ARG A 64 28.87 -7.36 6.18
N PRO A 65 30.06 -7.21 6.79
CA PRO A 65 31.12 -8.22 6.71
C PRO A 65 30.72 -9.62 7.18
N GLU A 66 29.83 -9.70 8.17
CA GLU A 66 29.36 -10.93 8.79
C GLU A 66 28.35 -11.72 7.94
N LEU A 67 27.78 -11.10 6.89
CA LEU A 67 26.78 -11.75 6.05
C LEU A 67 27.43 -12.50 4.89
N GLY A 68 27.23 -13.81 4.83
CA GLY A 68 27.76 -14.66 3.75
C GLY A 68 29.28 -14.59 3.72
N THR A 69 29.84 -14.13 2.59
CA THR A 69 31.30 -13.97 2.45
C THR A 69 31.80 -12.62 2.94
N GLY A 70 30.93 -11.62 3.17
CA GLY A 70 31.31 -10.22 3.38
C GLY A 70 31.54 -9.42 2.09
N ALA A 71 31.38 -10.07 0.93
CA ALA A 71 31.36 -9.44 -0.38
C ALA A 71 30.02 -9.69 -1.08
N VAL A 72 29.46 -8.66 -1.71
CA VAL A 72 28.13 -8.71 -2.35
C VAL A 72 28.24 -8.35 -3.82
N LYS A 73 27.59 -9.13 -4.69
CA LYS A 73 27.40 -8.77 -6.10
C LYS A 73 26.40 -7.62 -6.21
N ILE A 74 26.63 -6.69 -7.12
CA ILE A 74 25.78 -5.52 -7.30
C ILE A 74 25.03 -5.63 -8.63
N THR A 75 23.72 -5.79 -8.57
CA THR A 75 22.78 -5.84 -9.71
C THR A 75 21.71 -4.74 -9.59
N PRO A 76 22.04 -3.49 -9.97
CA PRO A 76 21.26 -2.34 -9.55
C PRO A 76 19.81 -2.35 -10.01
N ALA A 77 19.52 -2.89 -11.21
CA ALA A 77 18.16 -2.90 -11.73
C ALA A 77 17.21 -3.87 -10.99
N HIS A 78 17.74 -4.79 -10.17
CA HIS A 78 17.00 -5.92 -9.59
C HIS A 78 17.06 -6.01 -8.07
N SER A 79 17.56 -4.96 -7.41
CA SER A 79 17.62 -4.86 -5.95
C SER A 79 17.66 -3.38 -5.56
N VAL A 80 16.77 -2.96 -4.67
CA VAL A 80 16.73 -1.58 -4.15
C VAL A 80 18.02 -1.24 -3.39
N PHE A 81 18.57 -2.20 -2.66
CA PHE A 81 19.87 -2.03 -1.98
C PHE A 81 21.00 -1.80 -2.98
N ASP A 82 21.02 -2.59 -4.04
CA ASP A 82 22.05 -2.53 -5.09
C ASP A 82 21.91 -1.24 -5.90
N TYR A 83 20.68 -0.79 -6.16
CA TYR A 83 20.39 0.48 -6.84
C TYR A 83 20.93 1.67 -6.05
N ALA A 84 20.57 1.77 -4.76
CA ALA A 84 21.03 2.86 -3.91
C ALA A 84 22.57 2.85 -3.75
N LEU A 85 23.20 1.67 -3.71
CA LEU A 85 24.65 1.54 -3.72
C LEU A 85 25.24 2.00 -5.06
N ALA A 86 24.65 1.58 -6.18
CA ALA A 86 25.09 1.98 -7.49
C ALA A 86 25.04 3.49 -7.71
N GLU A 87 24.00 4.18 -7.23
CA GLU A 87 23.91 5.63 -7.30
C GLU A 87 25.08 6.30 -6.56
N ARG A 88 25.42 5.85 -5.34
CA ARG A 88 26.55 6.41 -4.56
C ARG A 88 27.90 6.24 -5.25
N HIS A 89 28.07 5.17 -6.01
CA HIS A 89 29.32 4.82 -6.71
C HIS A 89 29.28 5.14 -8.21
N SER A 90 28.22 5.78 -8.70
CA SER A 90 28.02 6.08 -10.13
C SER A 90 28.14 4.84 -11.04
N LEU A 91 27.59 3.71 -10.58
CA LEU A 91 27.60 2.45 -11.32
C LEU A 91 26.41 2.38 -12.29
N PRO A 92 26.57 1.76 -13.48
CA PRO A 92 25.46 1.57 -14.40
C PRO A 92 24.43 0.58 -13.85
N ALA A 93 23.19 0.70 -14.31
CA ALA A 93 22.14 -0.25 -13.97
C ALA A 93 21.66 -0.99 -15.22
N LEU A 94 21.73 -2.32 -15.20
CA LEU A 94 21.35 -3.16 -16.33
C LEU A 94 20.11 -3.98 -15.97
N ASP A 95 18.98 -3.66 -16.61
CA ASP A 95 17.78 -4.50 -16.52
C ASP A 95 17.95 -5.69 -17.47
N VAL A 96 18.00 -6.89 -16.88
CA VAL A 96 18.19 -8.15 -17.60
C VAL A 96 16.92 -8.99 -17.68
N PHE A 97 15.79 -8.50 -17.19
CA PHE A 97 14.50 -9.19 -17.33
C PHE A 97 13.56 -8.44 -18.28
N ASP A 98 12.70 -9.14 -19.00
CA ASP A 98 11.55 -8.56 -19.70
C ASP A 98 10.30 -8.49 -18.80
N SER A 99 9.16 -8.03 -19.35
CA SER A 99 7.88 -7.91 -18.63
C SER A 99 7.34 -9.25 -18.15
N GLU A 100 7.76 -10.34 -18.78
CA GLU A 100 7.37 -11.71 -18.47
C GLU A 100 8.36 -12.40 -17.52
N GLY A 101 9.38 -11.67 -17.04
CA GLY A 101 10.40 -12.20 -16.12
C GLY A 101 11.36 -13.18 -16.79
N ARG A 102 11.57 -13.07 -18.10
CA ARG A 102 12.57 -13.85 -18.85
C ARG A 102 13.84 -13.05 -19.01
N LEU A 103 14.97 -13.75 -18.99
CA LEU A 103 16.28 -13.14 -19.14
C LEU A 103 16.48 -12.61 -20.56
N HIS A 104 17.05 -11.40 -20.65
CA HIS A 104 17.51 -10.79 -21.88
C HIS A 104 18.88 -10.17 -21.62
N CYS A 105 19.95 -10.88 -22.01
CA CYS A 105 21.32 -10.40 -21.87
C CYS A 105 22.12 -10.78 -23.13
N PRO A 106 22.35 -9.83 -24.06
CA PRO A 106 23.11 -10.09 -25.29
C PRO A 106 24.52 -10.62 -25.04
N ASP A 107 25.15 -10.21 -23.94
CA ASP A 107 26.51 -10.64 -23.55
C ASP A 107 26.54 -12.05 -22.93
N ALA A 108 25.38 -12.65 -22.63
CA ALA A 108 25.24 -14.00 -22.10
C ALA A 108 24.07 -14.73 -22.80
N PRO A 109 24.18 -14.98 -24.12
CA PRO A 109 23.08 -15.46 -24.94
C PRO A 109 22.58 -16.85 -24.51
N GLU A 110 23.40 -17.65 -23.82
CA GLU A 110 23.00 -18.97 -23.33
C GLU A 110 21.87 -18.94 -22.29
N PHE A 111 21.60 -17.79 -21.67
CA PHE A 111 20.52 -17.62 -20.71
C PHE A 111 19.32 -16.86 -21.24
N THR A 112 19.43 -16.25 -22.43
CA THR A 112 18.38 -15.41 -22.99
C THR A 112 17.12 -16.24 -23.27
N GLY A 113 15.95 -15.70 -22.88
CA GLY A 113 14.64 -16.34 -23.00
C GLY A 113 14.24 -17.24 -21.82
N LEU A 114 15.18 -17.60 -20.93
CA LEU A 114 14.89 -18.41 -19.75
C LEU A 114 14.07 -17.60 -18.73
N HIS A 115 12.99 -18.20 -18.22
CA HIS A 115 12.25 -17.58 -17.13
C HIS A 115 13.09 -17.55 -15.85
N ARG A 116 13.00 -16.48 -15.05
CA ARG A 116 13.87 -16.23 -13.87
C ARG A 116 14.00 -17.41 -12.89
N PHE A 117 12.93 -18.18 -12.70
CA PHE A 117 12.95 -19.34 -11.80
C PHE A 117 13.72 -20.54 -12.37
N GLU A 118 13.70 -20.72 -13.68
CA GLU A 118 14.44 -21.78 -14.38
C GLU A 118 15.91 -21.36 -14.54
N ALA A 119 16.14 -20.08 -14.85
CA ALA A 119 17.46 -19.49 -15.03
C ALA A 119 18.36 -19.72 -13.82
N LYS A 120 17.81 -19.67 -12.60
CA LYS A 120 18.55 -19.92 -11.36
C LYS A 120 19.30 -21.25 -11.37
N ASP A 121 18.64 -22.32 -11.81
CA ASP A 121 19.24 -23.66 -11.87
C ASP A 121 20.22 -23.82 -13.05
N VAL A 122 19.93 -23.18 -14.18
CA VAL A 122 20.82 -23.20 -15.36
C VAL A 122 22.11 -22.45 -15.06
N VAL A 123 22.02 -21.26 -14.47
CA VAL A 123 23.17 -20.45 -14.03
C VAL A 123 24.02 -21.21 -13.03
N ARG A 124 23.40 -21.87 -12.04
CA ARG A 124 24.11 -22.71 -11.07
C ARG A 124 24.97 -23.78 -11.76
N ARG A 125 24.37 -24.59 -12.64
CA ARG A 125 25.11 -25.63 -13.39
C ARG A 125 26.23 -25.03 -14.24
N ALA A 126 26.00 -23.85 -14.81
CA ALA A 126 26.98 -23.13 -15.62
C ALA A 126 28.16 -22.58 -14.80
N LEU A 127 27.95 -22.24 -13.52
CA LEU A 127 29.02 -21.90 -12.58
C LEU A 127 29.78 -23.14 -12.11
N GLU A 128 29.08 -24.25 -11.87
CA GLU A 128 29.67 -25.55 -11.50
C GLU A 128 30.61 -26.06 -12.60
N SER A 129 30.16 -26.03 -13.87
CA SER A 129 30.99 -26.46 -15.00
C SER A 129 32.23 -25.58 -15.23
N ARG A 130 32.19 -24.32 -14.77
CA ARG A 130 33.32 -23.38 -14.78
C ARG A 130 34.20 -23.46 -13.52
N GLY A 131 33.86 -24.31 -12.55
CA GLY A 131 34.57 -24.39 -11.26
C GLY A 131 34.45 -23.13 -10.39
N LEU A 132 33.45 -22.27 -10.65
CA LEU A 132 33.25 -21.00 -9.95
C LEU A 132 32.18 -21.09 -8.85
N TYR A 133 31.40 -22.16 -8.84
CA TYR A 133 30.44 -22.46 -7.77
C TYR A 133 31.14 -23.12 -6.59
N VAL A 134 30.89 -22.64 -5.37
CA VAL A 134 31.59 -23.08 -4.15
C VAL A 134 30.71 -24.01 -3.32
N SER A 135 29.59 -23.49 -2.83
CA SER A 135 28.66 -24.24 -1.96
C SER A 135 27.26 -23.61 -2.03
N CYS A 136 26.28 -24.30 -1.46
CA CYS A 136 24.94 -23.78 -1.21
C CYS A 136 24.46 -24.25 0.16
N GLU A 137 23.84 -23.33 0.88
CA GLU A 137 23.33 -23.55 2.22
C GLU A 137 21.89 -23.03 2.31
N PRO A 138 21.01 -23.67 3.09
CA PRO A 138 19.67 -23.17 3.33
C PRO A 138 19.71 -21.77 3.97
N HIS A 139 19.04 -20.81 3.35
CA HIS A 139 18.98 -19.44 3.84
C HIS A 139 17.53 -19.00 4.00
N ARG A 140 17.14 -18.64 5.23
CA ARG A 140 15.81 -18.11 5.52
C ARG A 140 15.80 -16.60 5.25
N GLN A 141 14.93 -16.18 4.35
CA GLN A 141 14.76 -14.78 3.96
C GLN A 141 13.28 -14.41 3.85
N SER A 142 13.00 -13.11 3.92
CA SER A 142 11.69 -12.55 3.60
C SER A 142 11.64 -12.24 2.10
N ILE A 143 10.63 -12.74 1.39
CA ILE A 143 10.47 -12.52 -0.04
C ILE A 143 9.23 -11.67 -0.26
N PRO A 144 9.32 -10.55 -1.02
CA PRO A 144 8.17 -9.71 -1.28
C PRO A 144 7.18 -10.42 -2.21
N VAL A 145 5.91 -10.43 -1.82
CA VAL A 145 4.80 -11.01 -2.59
C VAL A 145 3.74 -9.97 -2.87
N CYS A 146 3.16 -10.03 -4.06
CA CYS A 146 2.02 -9.21 -4.40
C CYS A 146 0.84 -9.59 -3.52
N HIS A 147 0.30 -8.63 -2.76
CA HIS A 147 -0.82 -8.89 -1.85
C HIS A 147 -2.10 -9.35 -2.57
N ARG A 148 -2.23 -9.07 -3.88
CA ARG A 148 -3.40 -9.45 -4.69
C ARG A 148 -3.23 -10.81 -5.36
N SER A 149 -2.16 -11.00 -6.13
CA SER A 149 -1.93 -12.23 -6.91
C SER A 149 -1.22 -13.32 -6.11
N GLY A 150 -0.50 -12.97 -5.04
CA GLY A 150 0.39 -13.88 -4.31
C GLY A 150 1.72 -14.18 -5.02
N ASP A 151 1.95 -13.60 -6.20
CA ASP A 151 3.17 -13.82 -6.98
C ASP A 151 4.38 -13.06 -6.39
N LEU A 152 5.59 -13.52 -6.68
CA LEU A 152 6.83 -12.91 -6.23
C LEU A 152 7.10 -11.60 -6.96
N ILE A 153 7.31 -10.52 -6.21
CA ILE A 153 7.61 -9.20 -6.77
C ILE A 153 9.03 -9.20 -7.35
N GLU A 154 9.19 -8.69 -8.57
CA GLU A 154 10.47 -8.39 -9.20
C GLU A 154 10.77 -6.89 -9.13
N SER A 155 12.00 -6.53 -8.79
CA SER A 155 12.46 -5.15 -8.96
C SER A 155 13.00 -4.98 -10.38
N ARG A 156 12.55 -3.94 -11.07
CA ARG A 156 12.96 -3.60 -12.43
C ARG A 156 13.01 -2.09 -12.61
N LEU A 157 13.78 -1.63 -13.59
CA LEU A 157 13.82 -0.23 -13.97
C LEU A 157 12.78 0.04 -15.04
N LEU A 158 11.81 0.88 -14.70
CA LEU A 158 10.75 1.30 -15.61
C LEU A 158 10.59 2.81 -15.49
N SER A 159 10.38 3.48 -16.62
CA SER A 159 9.90 4.87 -16.62
C SER A 159 8.49 4.88 -16.06
N GLN A 160 8.26 5.65 -14.99
CA GLN A 160 7.00 5.72 -14.26
C GLN A 160 6.74 7.17 -13.81
N TRP A 161 5.48 7.47 -13.50
CA TRP A 161 5.07 8.76 -12.96
C TRP A 161 5.17 8.75 -11.44
N PHE A 162 5.95 9.67 -10.89
CA PHE A 162 6.12 9.83 -9.46
C PHE A 162 5.61 11.19 -8.99
N LEU A 163 4.94 11.20 -7.84
CA LEU A 163 4.54 12.42 -7.16
C LEU A 163 5.53 12.71 -6.02
N LYS A 164 6.24 13.82 -6.15
CA LYS A 164 7.16 14.35 -5.15
C LYS A 164 6.42 15.28 -4.18
N CYS A 165 6.39 14.90 -2.91
CA CYS A 165 5.60 15.60 -1.87
C CYS A 165 6.45 16.03 -0.67
N ASP A 166 7.71 16.44 -0.85
CA ASP A 166 8.62 16.71 0.27
C ASP A 166 8.06 17.70 1.30
N LYS A 167 7.53 18.85 0.85
CA LYS A 167 6.90 19.85 1.73
C LYS A 167 5.71 19.25 2.47
N GLN A 168 4.78 18.63 1.74
CA GLN A 168 3.53 18.12 2.31
C GLN A 168 3.74 16.90 3.20
N ARG A 169 4.77 16.09 2.93
CA ARG A 169 5.23 14.98 3.78
C ARG A 169 5.65 15.51 5.15
N VAL A 170 6.47 16.56 5.18
CA VAL A 170 6.91 17.22 6.42
C VAL A 170 5.74 17.85 7.16
N LEU A 171 4.86 18.58 6.45
CA LEU A 171 3.64 19.13 7.06
C LEU A 171 2.74 18.04 7.64
N ALA A 172 2.46 16.98 6.88
CA ALA A 172 1.62 15.86 7.29
C ALA A 172 2.18 15.12 8.51
N GLN A 173 3.51 14.99 8.61
CA GLN A 173 4.15 14.43 9.79
C GLN A 173 3.86 15.27 11.05
N PHE A 174 4.01 16.58 10.96
CA PHE A 174 3.99 17.46 12.13
C PHE A 174 2.59 17.91 12.58
N VAL A 175 1.59 17.92 11.69
CA VAL A 175 0.19 18.18 12.11
C VAL A 175 -0.29 17.19 13.20
N VAL A 176 0.28 15.97 13.25
CA VAL A 176 -0.06 14.95 14.26
C VAL A 176 0.84 15.03 15.51
N ASN A 177 2.15 15.24 15.32
CA ASN A 177 3.17 15.15 16.37
C ASN A 177 3.75 16.52 16.80
N ARG A 178 2.95 17.58 16.74
CA ARG A 178 3.39 18.97 17.05
C ARG A 178 4.05 19.11 18.43
N ASP A 179 3.53 18.40 19.42
CA ASP A 179 4.00 18.52 20.82
C ASP A 179 5.32 17.75 21.08
N GLU A 180 5.81 16.99 20.10
CA GLU A 180 6.98 16.11 20.21
C GLU A 180 8.13 16.54 19.28
N MET A 181 8.11 17.79 18.79
CA MET A 181 9.06 18.30 17.81
C MET A 181 10.40 18.69 18.47
N SER A 182 11.50 18.41 17.76
CA SER A 182 12.80 18.96 18.13
C SER A 182 12.92 20.43 17.69
N ALA A 183 13.89 21.18 18.24
CA ALA A 183 14.07 22.59 17.88
C ALA A 183 14.36 22.86 16.37
N PRO A 184 15.16 22.02 15.67
CA PRO A 184 15.28 22.12 14.20
C PRO A 184 13.96 21.88 13.46
N ASP A 185 13.20 20.87 13.89
CA ASP A 185 11.90 20.55 13.30
C ASP A 185 10.90 21.69 13.50
N GLU A 186 10.92 22.34 14.67
CA GLU A 186 10.04 23.48 14.97
C GLU A 186 10.29 24.67 14.02
N ARG A 187 11.55 24.94 13.67
CA ARG A 187 11.89 26.00 12.71
C ARG A 187 11.33 25.68 11.32
N GLN A 188 11.60 24.47 10.84
CA GLN A 188 11.11 24.02 9.53
C GLN A 188 9.58 24.03 9.47
N TRP A 189 8.92 23.58 10.54
CA TRP A 189 7.46 23.62 10.65
C TRP A 189 6.90 25.03 10.63
N ARG A 190 7.48 25.97 11.38
CA ARG A 190 7.02 27.37 11.40
C ARG A 190 7.02 27.94 9.99
N GLU A 191 8.11 27.76 9.24
CA GLU A 191 8.24 28.21 7.85
C GLU A 191 7.21 27.54 6.93
N LEU A 192 7.12 26.20 6.96
CA LEU A 192 6.24 25.48 6.03
C LEU A 192 4.75 25.66 6.35
N SER A 193 4.39 25.84 7.61
CA SER A 193 2.98 25.92 8.07
C SER A 193 2.38 27.31 7.92
N GLU A 194 3.14 28.33 7.48
CA GLU A 194 2.61 29.67 7.21
C GLU A 194 1.46 29.65 6.20
N THR A 195 1.53 28.77 5.21
CA THR A 195 0.46 28.60 4.21
C THR A 195 -0.77 27.87 4.76
N VAL A 196 -0.59 27.10 5.84
CA VAL A 196 -1.65 26.28 6.45
C VAL A 196 -2.50 27.11 7.41
N ALA A 197 -3.82 27.03 7.25
CA ALA A 197 -4.78 27.71 8.11
C ALA A 197 -4.54 27.36 9.60
N PRO A 198 -4.55 28.33 10.54
CA PRO A 198 -4.23 28.08 11.96
C PRO A 198 -5.02 26.93 12.61
N GLU A 199 -6.30 26.81 12.29
CA GLU A 199 -7.21 25.76 12.76
C GLU A 199 -6.86 24.36 12.21
N ASP A 200 -6.10 24.29 11.12
CA ASP A 200 -5.68 23.06 10.45
C ASP A 200 -4.21 22.70 10.74
N ARG A 201 -3.60 23.35 11.73
CA ARG A 201 -2.24 23.04 12.18
C ARG A 201 -2.17 21.89 13.18
N HIS A 202 -3.30 21.22 13.43
CA HIS A 202 -3.35 20.05 14.30
C HIS A 202 -4.37 19.01 13.80
N LEU A 203 -3.90 17.76 13.71
CA LEU A 203 -4.69 16.57 13.40
C LEU A 203 -4.65 15.62 14.59
N SER A 204 -5.80 15.33 15.18
CA SER A 204 -5.89 14.36 16.29
C SER A 204 -6.13 12.95 15.77
N ILE A 205 -5.25 12.00 16.11
CA ILE A 205 -5.44 10.57 15.85
C ILE A 205 -5.86 9.85 17.12
N VAL A 206 -6.92 9.04 17.02
CA VAL A 206 -7.43 8.15 18.08
C VAL A 206 -7.42 6.71 17.57
N PRO A 207 -6.81 5.75 18.29
CA PRO A 207 -6.10 5.92 19.55
C PRO A 207 -4.69 6.55 19.41
N PRO A 208 -4.13 7.19 20.46
CA PRO A 208 -2.89 7.98 20.36
C PRO A 208 -1.63 7.19 20.00
N ASN A 209 -1.61 5.87 20.20
CA ASN A 209 -0.48 5.01 19.85
C ASN A 209 -0.16 5.03 18.34
N TYR A 210 -1.13 5.34 17.48
CA TYR A 210 -0.89 5.49 16.03
C TYR A 210 -0.10 6.74 15.66
N ARG A 211 0.11 7.70 16.58
CA ARG A 211 0.99 8.86 16.35
C ARG A 211 2.44 8.43 16.06
N ASN A 212 2.94 7.41 16.75
CA ASN A 212 4.29 6.89 16.49
C ASN A 212 4.37 6.18 15.13
N VAL A 213 3.35 5.37 14.79
CA VAL A 213 3.29 4.68 13.51
C VAL A 213 3.20 5.69 12.35
N TRP A 214 2.46 6.79 12.55
CA TRP A 214 2.39 7.92 11.62
C TRP A 214 3.76 8.59 11.43
N LYS A 215 4.43 8.96 12.54
CA LYS A 215 5.78 9.55 12.51
C LYS A 215 6.78 8.66 11.78
N ASP A 216 6.81 7.37 12.11
CA ASP A 216 7.72 6.40 11.50
C ASP A 216 7.48 6.27 9.99
N TRP A 217 6.21 6.25 9.55
CA TRP A 217 5.86 6.20 8.14
C TRP A 217 6.40 7.40 7.36
N PHE A 218 6.14 8.62 7.84
CA PHE A 218 6.61 9.83 7.15
C PHE A 218 8.14 9.98 7.19
N SER A 219 8.82 9.44 8.20
CA SER A 219 10.28 9.47 8.29
C SER A 219 10.99 8.66 7.19
N ARG A 220 10.32 7.63 6.64
CA ARG A 220 10.86 6.72 5.61
C ARG A 220 10.13 6.85 4.26
N TRP A 221 9.36 7.91 4.09
CA TRP A 221 8.55 8.10 2.91
C TRP A 221 9.42 8.38 1.68
N GLU A 222 9.08 7.70 0.59
CA GLU A 222 9.68 7.84 -0.73
C GLU A 222 8.67 8.47 -1.71
N ASP A 223 9.16 8.97 -2.84
CA ASP A 223 8.31 9.51 -3.90
C ASP A 223 7.26 8.50 -4.33
N TRP A 224 6.01 8.97 -4.48
CA TRP A 224 4.89 8.09 -4.72
C TRP A 224 4.77 7.76 -6.20
N CYS A 225 5.08 6.52 -6.59
CA CYS A 225 4.74 6.02 -7.92
C CYS A 225 3.21 5.98 -8.10
N ILE A 226 2.67 6.87 -8.93
CA ILE A 226 1.23 7.02 -9.19
C ILE A 226 0.78 6.33 -10.48
N SER A 227 1.69 5.88 -11.35
CA SER A 227 1.33 5.14 -12.58
C SER A 227 1.17 3.65 -12.37
N ARG A 228 0.24 3.03 -13.09
CA ARG A 228 -0.05 1.60 -13.06
C ARG A 228 -0.33 1.08 -14.46
N GLN A 229 0.31 -0.04 -14.83
CA GLN A 229 0.15 -0.73 -16.11
C GLN A 229 -1.04 -1.70 -16.05
N ILE A 230 -2.22 -1.17 -15.73
CA ILE A 230 -3.47 -1.94 -15.63
C ILE A 230 -4.58 -1.27 -16.44
N TYR A 231 -5.60 -2.03 -16.82
CA TYR A 231 -6.69 -1.51 -17.64
C TYR A 231 -7.71 -0.64 -16.88
N TRP A 232 -7.87 -0.88 -15.58
CA TRP A 232 -8.88 -0.19 -14.77
C TRP A 232 -8.26 0.93 -13.94
N GLY A 233 -8.60 2.17 -14.28
CA GLY A 233 -8.21 3.37 -13.55
C GLY A 233 -8.41 4.62 -14.40
N HIS A 234 -8.13 5.78 -13.81
CA HIS A 234 -8.15 7.04 -14.56
C HIS A 234 -6.88 7.13 -15.39
N ARG A 235 -6.99 7.23 -16.71
CA ARG A 235 -5.81 7.35 -17.59
C ARG A 235 -5.02 8.61 -17.24
N ILE A 236 -3.69 8.50 -17.16
CA ILE A 236 -2.83 9.63 -16.79
C ILE A 236 -2.99 10.73 -17.86
N PRO A 237 -3.23 11.99 -17.48
CA PRO A 237 -3.40 13.10 -18.41
C PRO A 237 -2.04 13.62 -18.95
N ALA A 238 -1.13 12.71 -19.31
CA ALA A 238 0.19 13.01 -19.83
C ALA A 238 0.35 12.51 -21.26
N TYR A 239 0.95 13.34 -22.11
CA TYR A 239 1.04 13.13 -23.55
C TYR A 239 2.48 13.26 -24.02
N ASN A 240 3.01 12.20 -24.61
CA ASN A 240 4.35 12.20 -25.21
C ASN A 240 4.31 12.98 -26.52
N VAL A 241 5.27 13.88 -26.71
CA VAL A 241 5.42 14.64 -27.95
C VAL A 241 6.17 13.80 -28.97
N ILE A 242 5.62 13.73 -30.19
CA ILE A 242 6.22 13.06 -31.33
C ILE A 242 6.56 14.15 -32.36
N ILE A 243 7.82 14.23 -32.77
CA ILE A 243 8.33 15.22 -33.73
C ILE A 243 8.79 14.51 -34.98
N ASP A 244 8.26 14.89 -36.14
CA ASP A 244 8.53 14.30 -37.46
C ASP A 244 8.48 12.75 -37.45
N GLY A 245 7.46 12.21 -36.77
CA GLY A 245 7.22 10.76 -36.65
C GLY A 245 8.04 10.02 -35.58
N MET A 246 8.94 10.71 -34.87
CA MET A 246 9.79 10.11 -33.84
C MET A 246 9.35 10.53 -32.43
N PRO A 247 9.11 9.58 -31.50
CA PRO A 247 8.88 9.91 -30.08
C PRO A 247 10.06 10.67 -29.48
N THR A 248 9.76 11.61 -28.58
CA THR A 248 10.76 12.38 -27.82
C THR A 248 10.71 12.02 -26.33
N ASP A 249 11.60 12.59 -25.54
CA ASP A 249 11.52 12.52 -24.07
C ASP A 249 10.60 13.61 -23.48
N ASP A 250 9.97 14.44 -24.32
CA ASP A 250 9.11 15.52 -23.88
C ASP A 250 7.68 15.02 -23.61
N TRP A 251 7.14 15.43 -22.46
CA TRP A 251 5.79 15.10 -22.02
C TRP A 251 5.02 16.36 -21.64
N ILE A 252 3.74 16.41 -22.02
CA ILE A 252 2.82 17.50 -21.73
C ILE A 252 1.68 16.96 -20.87
N ALA A 253 1.45 17.57 -19.70
CA ALA A 253 0.25 17.33 -18.91
C ALA A 253 -0.89 18.23 -19.39
N ALA A 254 -2.04 17.66 -19.76
CA ALA A 254 -3.18 18.40 -20.31
C ALA A 254 -4.50 17.67 -20.08
N LYS A 255 -5.63 18.37 -20.10
CA LYS A 255 -6.96 17.77 -19.90
C LYS A 255 -7.48 17.05 -21.14
N SER A 256 -6.92 17.34 -22.31
CA SER A 256 -7.27 16.70 -23.58
C SER A 256 -6.08 16.62 -24.54
N ASP A 257 -6.21 15.77 -25.56
CA ASP A 257 -5.29 15.67 -26.69
C ASP A 257 -5.17 16.98 -27.48
N THR A 258 -6.29 17.70 -27.61
CA THR A 258 -6.37 18.98 -28.31
C THR A 258 -5.57 20.05 -27.59
N GLU A 259 -5.69 20.11 -26.26
CA GLU A 259 -4.90 21.02 -25.42
C GLU A 259 -3.41 20.65 -25.46
N ALA A 260 -3.07 19.36 -25.33
CA ALA A 260 -1.70 18.90 -25.42
C ALA A 260 -1.06 19.24 -26.77
N LEU A 261 -1.79 19.05 -27.88
CA LEU A 261 -1.32 19.34 -29.23
C LEU A 261 -1.11 20.84 -29.45
N ALA A 262 -1.97 21.69 -28.89
CA ALA A 262 -1.82 23.14 -28.95
C ALA A 262 -0.54 23.59 -28.23
N ILE A 263 -0.27 23.05 -27.03
CA ILE A 263 0.96 23.30 -26.28
C ILE A 263 2.19 22.81 -27.08
N ALA A 264 2.13 21.60 -27.64
CA ALA A 264 3.22 21.04 -28.44
C ALA A 264 3.54 21.90 -29.67
N ARG A 265 2.53 22.37 -30.42
CA ARG A 265 2.72 23.25 -31.59
C ARG A 265 3.35 24.58 -31.22
N ASN A 266 3.01 25.13 -30.05
CA ASN A 266 3.62 26.36 -29.57
C ASN A 266 5.10 26.16 -29.21
N ASN A 267 5.44 25.00 -28.62
CA ASN A 267 6.83 24.68 -28.26
C ASN A 267 7.69 24.34 -29.48
N TYR A 268 7.11 23.79 -30.54
CA TYR A 268 7.81 23.36 -31.76
C TYR A 268 7.15 23.92 -33.04
N PRO A 269 7.17 25.26 -33.25
CA PRO A 269 6.36 25.92 -34.29
C PRO A 269 6.77 25.62 -35.74
N SER A 270 7.95 25.03 -35.97
CA SER A 270 8.50 24.75 -37.30
C SER A 270 8.67 23.27 -37.59
N ARG A 271 8.02 22.39 -36.82
CA ARG A 271 8.12 20.93 -36.96
C ARG A 271 6.74 20.31 -37.06
N GLU A 272 6.66 19.14 -37.68
CA GLU A 272 5.44 18.35 -37.62
C GLU A 272 5.36 17.72 -36.23
N VAL A 273 4.28 18.02 -35.50
CA VAL A 273 4.08 17.52 -34.15
C VAL A 273 2.78 16.75 -34.00
N MET A 274 2.89 15.64 -33.27
CA MET A 274 1.76 14.84 -32.79
C MET A 274 1.93 14.60 -31.30
N VAL A 275 0.84 14.21 -30.63
CA VAL A 275 0.86 13.85 -29.22
C VAL A 275 0.23 12.48 -29.04
N ARG A 276 0.79 11.68 -28.11
CA ARG A 276 0.25 10.37 -27.74
C ARG A 276 0.12 10.27 -26.24
N GLN A 277 -1.10 10.09 -25.75
CA GLN A 277 -1.36 9.94 -24.32
C GLN A 277 -0.73 8.64 -23.79
N ASP A 278 -0.15 8.71 -22.60
CA ASP A 278 0.37 7.56 -21.87
C ASP A 278 -0.73 6.48 -21.71
N PRO A 279 -0.47 5.20 -22.00
CA PRO A 279 -1.44 4.13 -21.75
C PRO A 279 -1.67 3.83 -20.26
N ASP A 280 -0.79 4.28 -19.36
CA ASP A 280 -0.90 4.02 -17.93
C ASP A 280 -2.12 4.70 -17.29
N VAL A 281 -2.59 4.09 -16.21
CA VAL A 281 -3.64 4.65 -15.35
C VAL A 281 -3.08 5.06 -13.99
N LEU A 282 -3.77 5.98 -13.32
CA LEU A 282 -3.47 6.42 -11.98
C LEU A 282 -3.76 5.31 -10.95
N ASP A 283 -2.92 5.24 -9.93
CA ASP A 283 -3.10 4.43 -8.74
C ASP A 283 -4.48 4.66 -8.12
N THR A 284 -5.17 3.60 -7.72
CA THR A 284 -6.48 3.70 -7.05
C THR A 284 -6.39 4.56 -5.78
N TRP A 285 -5.26 4.54 -5.09
CA TRP A 285 -5.04 5.38 -3.92
C TRP A 285 -4.92 6.88 -4.28
N PHE A 286 -4.52 7.22 -5.51
CA PHE A 286 -4.48 8.61 -5.97
C PHE A 286 -5.89 9.20 -6.04
N SER A 287 -6.81 8.53 -6.72
CA SER A 287 -8.21 9.00 -6.78
C SER A 287 -8.90 8.93 -5.42
N SER A 288 -8.66 7.87 -4.64
CA SER A 288 -9.24 7.72 -3.29
C SER A 288 -8.77 8.81 -2.33
N ALA A 289 -7.53 9.28 -2.47
CA ALA A 289 -6.97 10.35 -1.64
C ALA A 289 -7.57 11.73 -1.95
N LEU A 290 -8.22 11.90 -3.11
CA LEU A 290 -8.93 13.13 -3.47
C LEU A 290 -10.37 13.19 -2.93
N LEU A 291 -10.89 12.09 -2.36
CA LEU A 291 -12.27 12.00 -1.89
C LEU A 291 -12.75 13.19 -1.03
N PRO A 292 -12.03 13.63 0.03
CA PRO A 292 -12.51 14.75 0.86
C PRO A 292 -12.57 16.07 0.09
N LEU A 293 -11.83 16.21 -1.01
CA LEU A 293 -11.84 17.40 -1.86
C LEU A 293 -13.00 17.31 -2.87
N THR A 294 -13.11 16.19 -3.59
CA THR A 294 -14.08 16.03 -4.68
C THR A 294 -15.52 16.04 -4.17
N VAL A 295 -15.79 15.45 -3.00
CA VAL A 295 -17.14 15.49 -2.39
C VAL A 295 -17.55 16.90 -1.94
N ASN A 296 -16.57 17.78 -1.71
CA ASN A 296 -16.79 19.19 -1.37
C ASN A 296 -16.77 20.12 -2.60
N GLY A 297 -16.76 19.55 -3.81
CA GLY A 297 -16.88 20.30 -5.06
C GLY A 297 -15.56 20.80 -5.65
N TRP A 298 -14.41 20.30 -5.19
CA TRP A 298 -13.14 20.53 -5.89
C TRP A 298 -13.10 19.73 -7.20
N PRO A 299 -12.57 20.28 -8.31
CA PRO A 299 -11.83 21.55 -8.41
C PRO A 299 -12.68 22.80 -8.71
N GLU A 300 -13.98 22.69 -8.92
CA GLU A 300 -14.84 23.84 -9.26
C GLU A 300 -15.00 24.84 -8.12
N ARG A 301 -14.91 24.37 -6.87
CA ARG A 301 -14.96 25.16 -5.65
C ARG A 301 -13.57 25.35 -5.05
N ASP A 302 -13.29 26.56 -4.58
CA ASP A 302 -12.08 26.87 -3.82
C ASP A 302 -12.21 26.44 -2.35
N LEU A 303 -11.56 25.33 -2.01
CA LEU A 303 -11.58 24.79 -0.64
C LEU A 303 -10.57 25.46 0.31
N ARG A 304 -9.83 26.48 -0.15
CA ARG A 304 -9.00 27.32 0.74
C ARG A 304 -9.84 28.19 1.66
N ASP A 305 -11.08 28.49 1.27
CA ASP A 305 -12.03 29.29 2.04
C ASP A 305 -12.31 28.65 3.42
N THR A 306 -11.97 29.37 4.49
CA THR A 306 -12.16 28.93 5.89
C THR A 306 -13.57 29.15 6.40
N THR A 307 -14.41 29.84 5.64
CA THR A 307 -15.83 30.06 5.98
C THR A 307 -16.73 28.89 5.57
N ASP A 308 -16.19 27.90 4.85
CA ASP A 308 -16.91 26.70 4.44
C ASP A 308 -17.36 25.87 5.66
N PRO A 309 -18.68 25.68 5.89
CA PRO A 309 -19.14 24.85 6.99
C PRO A 309 -18.93 23.35 6.76
N TYR A 310 -18.63 22.91 5.53
CA TYR A 310 -18.51 21.49 5.17
C TYR A 310 -17.07 20.99 5.04
N PHE A 311 -16.08 21.90 4.94
CA PHE A 311 -14.66 21.56 4.82
C PHE A 311 -13.80 22.36 5.80
N PRO A 312 -12.93 21.70 6.60
CA PRO A 312 -12.64 20.27 6.62
C PRO A 312 -13.69 19.43 7.36
N LEU A 313 -13.65 18.11 7.15
CA LEU A 313 -14.52 17.18 7.89
C LEU A 313 -14.17 17.17 9.40
N SER A 314 -15.17 17.02 10.26
CA SER A 314 -14.96 17.00 11.72
C SER A 314 -14.35 15.68 12.22
N LEU A 315 -14.54 14.59 11.47
CA LEU A 315 -14.11 13.24 11.80
C LEU A 315 -13.93 12.39 10.53
N MET A 316 -12.81 11.67 10.45
CA MET A 316 -12.56 10.58 9.52
C MET A 316 -12.50 9.27 10.30
N GLU A 317 -13.42 8.34 10.04
CA GLU A 317 -13.45 7.02 10.69
C GLU A 317 -13.05 5.94 9.70
N THR A 318 -12.09 5.08 10.09
CA THR A 318 -11.64 3.98 9.24
C THR A 318 -10.83 2.93 10.00
N GLY A 319 -10.53 1.80 9.35
CA GLY A 319 -9.63 0.79 9.88
C GLY A 319 -8.18 1.29 9.90
N HIS A 320 -7.41 0.92 10.92
CA HIS A 320 -5.99 1.29 11.00
C HIS A 320 -5.13 0.70 9.87
N ASP A 321 -5.61 -0.32 9.16
CA ASP A 321 -4.89 -1.01 8.08
C ASP A 321 -4.65 -0.13 6.84
N ILE A 322 -5.46 0.91 6.65
CA ILE A 322 -5.34 1.86 5.53
C ILE A 322 -4.93 3.27 5.94
N ILE A 323 -4.41 3.44 7.16
CA ILE A 323 -3.87 4.72 7.65
C ILE A 323 -2.82 5.31 6.69
N PHE A 324 -1.97 4.46 6.09
CA PHE A 324 -0.90 4.90 5.19
C PHE A 324 -1.34 4.99 3.73
N PHE A 325 -2.14 4.03 3.28
CA PHE A 325 -2.59 4.00 1.89
C PHE A 325 -3.65 5.05 1.59
N TRP A 326 -4.44 5.45 2.59
CA TRP A 326 -5.56 6.37 2.39
C TRP A 326 -5.46 7.63 3.25
N VAL A 327 -5.47 7.51 4.58
CA VAL A 327 -5.53 8.67 5.50
C VAL A 327 -4.33 9.61 5.28
N SER A 328 -3.11 9.06 5.23
CA SER A 328 -1.90 9.83 5.00
C SER A 328 -1.89 10.51 3.62
N ARG A 329 -2.40 9.84 2.59
CA ARG A 329 -2.46 10.35 1.22
C ARG A 329 -3.50 11.47 1.09
N MET A 330 -4.65 11.34 1.75
CA MET A 330 -5.65 12.42 1.84
C MET A 330 -5.05 13.67 2.49
N VAL A 331 -4.32 13.52 3.60
CA VAL A 331 -3.66 14.66 4.27
C VAL A 331 -2.64 15.32 3.34
N VAL A 332 -1.76 14.52 2.71
CA VAL A 332 -0.72 15.04 1.81
C VAL A 332 -1.32 15.77 0.60
N LEU A 333 -2.31 15.18 -0.09
CA LEU A 333 -2.91 15.81 -1.27
C LEU A 333 -3.77 17.03 -0.91
N SER A 334 -4.51 16.98 0.20
CA SER A 334 -5.29 18.14 0.68
C SER A 334 -4.37 19.32 0.99
N LEU A 335 -3.28 19.09 1.72
CA LEU A 335 -2.30 20.14 1.99
C LEU A 335 -1.62 20.63 0.70
N ALA A 336 -1.38 19.75 -0.28
CA ALA A 336 -0.79 20.14 -1.56
C ALA A 336 -1.70 21.05 -2.40
N LEU A 337 -3.00 20.76 -2.43
CA LEU A 337 -3.95 21.39 -3.33
C LEU A 337 -4.69 22.58 -2.69
N THR A 338 -4.77 22.61 -1.36
CA THR A 338 -5.63 23.56 -0.64
C THR A 338 -4.95 24.22 0.55
N ASP A 339 -3.74 23.80 0.96
CA ASP A 339 -3.11 24.21 2.22
C ASP A 339 -4.00 23.99 3.48
N ARG A 340 -5.04 23.17 3.37
CA ARG A 340 -5.98 22.84 4.45
C ARG A 340 -5.91 21.34 4.76
N LEU A 341 -6.23 20.97 5.99
CA LEU A 341 -6.41 19.56 6.33
C LEU A 341 -7.72 19.04 5.71
N PRO A 342 -7.82 17.74 5.39
CA PRO A 342 -9.08 17.16 4.92
C PRO A 342 -10.07 16.87 6.06
N PHE A 343 -9.55 16.72 7.29
CA PHE A 343 -10.31 16.41 8.50
C PHE A 343 -9.57 16.86 9.75
N ARG A 344 -10.30 17.14 10.84
CA ARG A 344 -9.71 17.55 12.14
C ARG A 344 -9.32 16.38 13.05
N ARG A 345 -10.00 15.24 12.90
CA ARG A 345 -9.80 14.05 13.75
C ARG A 345 -9.86 12.78 12.92
N VAL A 346 -9.01 11.81 13.24
CA VAL A 346 -9.05 10.45 12.70
C VAL A 346 -9.37 9.49 13.82
N LEU A 347 -10.42 8.69 13.65
CA LEU A 347 -10.77 7.56 14.50
C LEU A 347 -10.40 6.27 13.76
N LEU A 348 -9.38 5.59 14.28
CA LEU A 348 -8.89 4.33 13.77
C LEU A 348 -9.47 3.20 14.60
N HIS A 349 -10.35 2.40 13.99
CA HIS A 349 -10.86 1.19 14.61
C HIS A 349 -10.01 -0.04 14.22
N GLY A 350 -10.14 -1.09 15.03
CA GLY A 350 -9.53 -2.39 14.79
C GLY A 350 -10.16 -3.16 13.64
N MET A 351 -9.49 -4.23 13.23
CA MET A 351 -10.00 -5.14 12.22
C MET A 351 -10.95 -6.15 12.86
N VAL A 352 -12.15 -6.28 12.32
CA VAL A 352 -13.09 -7.30 12.80
C VAL A 352 -12.56 -8.70 12.44
N CYS A 353 -12.38 -9.52 13.47
CA CYS A 353 -11.90 -10.89 13.39
C CYS A 353 -13.01 -11.86 13.79
N ASP A 354 -12.82 -13.15 13.53
CA ASP A 354 -13.71 -14.17 14.09
C ASP A 354 -13.56 -14.26 15.62
N GLY A 355 -14.45 -15.02 16.27
CA GLY A 355 -14.43 -15.22 17.72
C GLY A 355 -13.16 -15.86 18.29
N ASN A 356 -12.25 -16.36 17.44
CA ASN A 356 -10.94 -16.87 17.83
C ASN A 356 -9.80 -15.86 17.56
N GLY A 357 -10.14 -14.62 17.19
CA GLY A 357 -9.18 -13.57 16.87
C GLY A 357 -8.50 -13.73 15.50
N LYS A 358 -8.97 -14.63 14.63
CA LYS A 358 -8.40 -14.78 13.29
C LYS A 358 -9.06 -13.81 12.32
N LYS A 359 -8.25 -13.18 11.46
CA LYS A 359 -8.75 -12.38 10.33
C LYS A 359 -9.84 -13.13 9.56
N MET A 360 -11.00 -12.49 9.42
CA MET A 360 -12.10 -13.02 8.62
C MET A 360 -11.73 -13.00 7.14
N SER A 361 -11.98 -14.10 6.43
CA SER A 361 -11.78 -14.17 4.99
C SER A 361 -12.69 -15.24 4.39
N LYS A 362 -13.07 -15.03 3.13
CA LYS A 362 -13.89 -16.00 2.37
C LYS A 362 -13.17 -17.34 2.25
N THR A 363 -11.85 -17.32 1.98
CA THR A 363 -10.99 -18.51 1.84
C THR A 363 -10.87 -19.35 3.10
N ARG A 364 -10.87 -18.70 4.28
CA ARG A 364 -10.88 -19.43 5.57
C ARG A 364 -12.27 -19.92 5.97
N GLY A 365 -13.34 -19.47 5.30
CA GLY A 365 -14.72 -19.85 5.62
C GLY A 365 -15.22 -19.34 6.97
N ASN A 366 -14.52 -18.38 7.57
CA ASN A 366 -14.85 -17.80 8.88
C ASN A 366 -15.51 -16.42 8.79
N ALA A 367 -15.65 -15.87 7.58
CA ALA A 367 -16.37 -14.62 7.34
C ALA A 367 -17.89 -14.81 7.49
N ILE A 368 -18.54 -13.85 8.14
CA ILE A 368 -19.99 -13.78 8.28
C ILE A 368 -20.45 -12.56 7.48
N ASP A 369 -21.39 -12.76 6.56
CA ASP A 369 -22.02 -11.63 5.87
C ASP A 369 -22.93 -10.88 6.86
N PRO A 370 -22.80 -9.55 7.00
CA PRO A 370 -23.69 -8.75 7.83
C PRO A 370 -25.18 -8.96 7.52
N LEU A 371 -25.55 -9.12 6.25
CA LEU A 371 -26.94 -9.32 5.83
C LEU A 371 -27.47 -10.68 6.28
N ASP A 372 -26.63 -11.73 6.22
CA ASP A 372 -26.97 -13.05 6.72
C ASP A 372 -27.27 -13.03 8.24
N MET A 373 -26.65 -12.12 8.99
CA MET A 373 -26.91 -11.90 10.41
C MET A 373 -28.19 -11.09 10.67
N ILE A 374 -28.50 -10.13 9.80
CA ILE A 374 -29.70 -9.28 9.90
C ILE A 374 -30.94 -10.09 9.55
N ASP A 375 -30.96 -10.67 8.34
CA ASP A 375 -32.14 -11.31 7.75
C ASP A 375 -32.26 -12.78 8.12
N GLY A 376 -31.16 -13.39 8.58
CA GLY A 376 -31.06 -14.83 8.75
C GLY A 376 -30.87 -15.55 7.42
N ILE A 377 -30.35 -16.77 7.50
CA ILE A 377 -30.07 -17.60 6.31
C ILE A 377 -30.01 -19.07 6.70
N SER A 378 -30.61 -19.94 5.89
CA SER A 378 -30.58 -21.38 6.14
C SER A 378 -29.17 -21.95 5.90
N LEU A 379 -28.84 -23.09 6.52
CA LEU A 379 -27.55 -23.75 6.24
C LEU A 379 -27.42 -24.16 4.75
N ALA A 380 -28.52 -24.53 4.10
CA ALA A 380 -28.52 -24.89 2.69
C ALA A 380 -28.13 -23.70 1.81
N ASP A 381 -28.71 -22.53 2.08
CA ASP A 381 -28.45 -21.30 1.33
C ASP A 381 -27.05 -20.76 1.61
N LEU A 382 -26.56 -20.88 2.85
CA LEU A 382 -25.18 -20.54 3.21
C LEU A 382 -24.17 -21.38 2.42
N LYS A 383 -24.43 -22.68 2.29
CA LYS A 383 -23.60 -23.58 1.47
C LYS A 383 -23.70 -23.22 -0.01
N ALA A 384 -24.89 -22.88 -0.52
CA ALA A 384 -25.07 -22.45 -1.91
C ALA A 384 -24.33 -21.13 -2.19
N LYS A 385 -24.42 -20.15 -1.29
CA LYS A 385 -23.68 -18.88 -1.34
C LYS A 385 -22.16 -19.12 -1.35
N THR A 386 -21.67 -20.03 -0.53
CA THR A 386 -20.24 -20.40 -0.49
C THR A 386 -19.79 -21.07 -1.79
N ARG A 387 -20.62 -21.94 -2.40
CA ARG A 387 -20.31 -22.57 -3.69
C ARG A 387 -20.21 -21.55 -4.84
N ARG A 388 -21.02 -20.49 -4.83
CA ARG A 388 -20.90 -19.39 -5.81
C ARG A 388 -19.54 -18.67 -5.75
N HIS A 389 -18.82 -18.76 -4.62
CA HIS A 389 -17.45 -18.24 -4.53
C HIS A 389 -16.44 -19.08 -5.32
N LEU A 390 -16.67 -20.39 -5.49
CA LEU A 390 -15.88 -21.22 -6.39
C LEU A 390 -16.14 -20.83 -7.85
N GLU A 391 -17.41 -20.65 -8.22
CA GLU A 391 -17.83 -20.28 -9.59
C GLU A 391 -17.25 -18.92 -10.03
N SER A 392 -17.12 -17.98 -9.09
CA SER A 392 -16.53 -16.66 -9.32
C SER A 392 -14.99 -16.63 -9.20
N GLY A 393 -14.34 -17.79 -9.00
CA GLY A 393 -12.88 -17.90 -8.88
C GLY A 393 -12.30 -17.34 -7.57
N LEU A 394 -13.15 -17.03 -6.57
CA LEU A 394 -12.71 -16.52 -5.27
C LEU A 394 -12.19 -17.61 -4.33
N LEU A 395 -12.52 -18.88 -4.60
CA LEU A 395 -12.08 -20.05 -3.82
C LEU A 395 -11.56 -21.14 -4.74
N SER A 396 -10.53 -21.87 -4.28
CA SER A 396 -10.19 -23.18 -4.82
C SER A 396 -11.10 -24.28 -4.26
N ASN A 397 -11.13 -25.45 -4.92
CA ASN A 397 -11.86 -26.63 -4.42
C ASN A 397 -11.46 -27.02 -2.98
N LYS A 398 -10.16 -26.96 -2.68
CA LYS A 398 -9.63 -27.28 -1.34
C LYS A 398 -10.13 -26.29 -0.27
N GLU A 399 -10.18 -25.00 -0.60
CA GLU A 399 -10.69 -23.96 0.31
C GLU A 399 -12.20 -24.08 0.51
N LEU A 400 -12.94 -24.42 -0.56
CA LEU A 400 -14.36 -24.68 -0.47
C LEU A 400 -14.67 -25.81 0.54
N ASP A 401 -13.95 -26.92 0.49
CA ASP A 401 -14.16 -28.04 1.43
C ASP A 401 -13.88 -27.66 2.89
N VAL A 402 -12.87 -26.82 3.12
CA VAL A 402 -12.58 -26.29 4.46
C VAL A 402 -13.70 -25.36 4.91
N ALA A 403 -14.12 -24.43 4.05
CA ALA A 403 -15.18 -23.48 4.35
C ALA A 403 -16.52 -24.18 4.65
N LEU A 404 -16.94 -25.14 3.82
CA LEU A 404 -18.20 -25.87 4.02
C LEU A 404 -18.21 -26.67 5.34
N ARG A 405 -17.07 -27.26 5.73
CA ARG A 405 -16.92 -27.96 7.02
C ARG A 405 -17.03 -27.00 8.19
N GLN A 406 -16.32 -25.87 8.15
CA GLN A 406 -16.37 -24.88 9.22
C GLN A 406 -17.77 -24.26 9.37
N LEU A 407 -18.42 -23.92 8.26
CA LEU A 407 -19.78 -23.39 8.25
C LEU A 407 -20.78 -24.38 8.85
N SER A 408 -20.69 -25.67 8.48
CA SER A 408 -21.57 -26.70 9.03
C SER A 408 -21.38 -26.89 10.55
N GLY A 409 -20.15 -26.74 11.05
CA GLY A 409 -19.85 -26.80 12.47
C GLY A 409 -20.32 -25.57 13.24
N LYS A 410 -20.11 -24.37 12.69
CA LYS A 410 -20.40 -23.10 13.37
C LYS A 410 -21.88 -22.70 13.28
N PHE A 411 -22.55 -23.02 12.18
CA PHE A 411 -23.95 -22.67 11.90
C PHE A 411 -24.76 -23.92 11.51
N PRO A 412 -24.90 -24.92 12.41
CA PRO A 412 -25.53 -26.21 12.08
C PRO A 412 -27.01 -26.07 11.66
N LYS A 413 -27.68 -24.98 12.05
CA LYS A 413 -29.06 -24.66 11.67
C LYS A 413 -29.19 -23.43 10.77
N GLY A 414 -28.07 -22.92 10.24
CA GLY A 414 -28.00 -21.60 9.60
C GLY A 414 -27.82 -20.47 10.63
N VAL A 415 -27.97 -19.24 10.16
CA VAL A 415 -27.90 -18.01 10.97
C VAL A 415 -29.32 -17.55 11.27
N VAL A 416 -29.60 -17.30 12.55
CA VAL A 416 -30.91 -16.79 12.99
C VAL A 416 -30.98 -15.29 12.69
N SER A 417 -32.10 -14.84 12.14
CA SER A 417 -32.36 -13.40 11.94
C SER A 417 -32.29 -12.64 13.27
N CYS A 418 -31.38 -11.67 13.33
CA CYS A 418 -31.18 -10.84 14.52
C CYS A 418 -31.61 -9.38 14.34
N GLY A 419 -31.76 -8.90 13.11
CA GLY A 419 -32.05 -7.50 12.82
C GLY A 419 -30.83 -6.58 12.91
N ALA A 420 -30.95 -5.40 12.29
CA ALA A 420 -29.85 -4.44 12.18
C ALA A 420 -29.44 -3.84 13.53
N ASP A 421 -30.40 -3.54 14.42
CA ASP A 421 -30.11 -2.93 15.72
C ASP A 421 -29.28 -3.84 16.61
N ALA A 422 -29.61 -5.13 16.64
CA ALA A 422 -28.85 -6.13 17.39
C ALA A 422 -27.41 -6.22 16.89
N LEU A 423 -27.21 -6.18 15.56
CA LEU A 423 -25.87 -6.21 14.96
C LEU A 423 -25.08 -4.94 15.31
N ARG A 424 -25.68 -3.75 15.11
CA ARG A 424 -25.05 -2.46 15.40
C ARG A 424 -24.67 -2.34 16.88
N TYR A 425 -25.61 -2.64 17.77
CA TYR A 425 -25.37 -2.61 19.22
C TYR A 425 -24.26 -3.59 19.62
N SER A 426 -24.24 -4.79 19.02
CA SER A 426 -23.17 -5.77 19.28
C SER A 426 -21.80 -5.31 18.83
N LEU A 427 -21.69 -4.51 17.76
CA LEU A 427 -20.43 -3.92 17.31
C LEU A 427 -19.99 -2.77 18.22
N LEU A 428 -20.94 -1.95 18.69
CA LEU A 428 -20.68 -0.84 19.63
C LEU A 428 -20.20 -1.32 21.00
N GLU A 429 -20.60 -2.51 21.45
CA GLU A 429 -20.11 -3.12 22.69
C GLU A 429 -18.65 -3.60 22.61
N LEU A 430 -18.07 -3.68 21.41
CA LEU A 430 -16.71 -4.18 21.23
C LEU A 430 -15.69 -3.08 21.50
N GLU A 431 -14.53 -3.49 22.03
CA GLU A 431 -13.39 -2.59 22.18
C GLU A 431 -12.81 -2.27 20.80
N PHE A 432 -13.38 -1.28 20.13
CA PHE A 432 -13.01 -0.91 18.76
C PHE A 432 -11.58 -0.36 18.65
N LYS A 433 -10.96 0.07 19.75
CA LYS A 433 -9.55 0.54 19.75
C LYS A 433 -8.55 -0.61 19.80
N ALA A 434 -9.00 -1.84 20.05
CA ALA A 434 -8.15 -3.02 19.94
C ALA A 434 -7.71 -3.21 18.48
N GLU A 435 -6.49 -3.66 18.25
CA GLU A 435 -6.00 -3.94 16.88
C GLU A 435 -6.88 -5.00 16.17
N ASN A 436 -7.22 -6.06 16.89
CA ASN A 436 -8.11 -7.12 16.41
C ASN A 436 -9.36 -7.16 17.26
N VAL A 437 -10.52 -6.96 16.63
CA VAL A 437 -11.83 -6.93 17.28
C VAL A 437 -12.49 -8.28 17.10
N ALA A 438 -12.43 -9.14 18.12
CA ALA A 438 -13.04 -10.47 18.06
C ALA A 438 -14.57 -10.38 18.02
N PHE A 439 -15.16 -10.83 16.92
CA PHE A 439 -16.61 -10.82 16.71
C PHE A 439 -17.20 -12.24 16.77
N ASP A 440 -18.23 -12.38 17.59
CA ASP A 440 -18.99 -13.61 17.74
C ASP A 440 -20.47 -13.36 17.42
N GLY A 441 -21.01 -14.11 16.45
CA GLY A 441 -22.41 -14.04 16.07
C GLY A 441 -23.38 -14.41 17.19
N TYR A 442 -22.96 -15.23 18.17
CA TYR A 442 -23.81 -15.52 19.33
C TYR A 442 -24.11 -14.26 20.17
N ARG A 443 -23.19 -13.29 20.20
CA ARG A 443 -23.41 -12.00 20.85
C ARG A 443 -24.57 -11.24 20.20
N VAL A 444 -24.64 -11.27 18.87
CA VAL A 444 -25.73 -10.63 18.11
C VAL A 444 -27.08 -11.24 18.48
N PHE A 445 -27.14 -12.57 18.59
CA PHE A 445 -28.34 -13.26 19.05
C PHE A 445 -28.75 -12.88 20.49
N LYS A 446 -27.78 -12.73 21.40
CA LYS A 446 -28.05 -12.26 22.77
C LYS A 446 -28.60 -10.82 22.75
N ASN A 447 -28.00 -9.94 21.96
CA ASN A 447 -28.39 -8.53 21.87
C ASN A 447 -29.72 -8.33 21.16
N ARG A 448 -30.13 -9.23 20.27
CA ARG A 448 -31.52 -9.32 19.77
C ARG A 448 -32.53 -9.47 20.90
N ASN A 449 -32.22 -10.29 21.91
CA ASN A 449 -33.11 -10.45 23.07
C ASN A 449 -33.17 -9.18 23.93
N PHE A 450 -32.07 -8.42 24.02
CA PHE A 450 -32.06 -7.11 24.64
C PHE A 450 -32.94 -6.10 23.89
N CYS A 451 -32.80 -6.00 22.56
CA CYS A 451 -33.68 -5.18 21.73
C CYS A 451 -35.16 -5.59 21.90
N ASN A 452 -35.46 -6.89 21.94
CA ASN A 452 -36.82 -7.35 22.21
C ASN A 452 -37.29 -6.98 23.63
N LYS A 453 -36.42 -7.00 24.65
CA LYS A 453 -36.77 -6.56 26.00
C LYS A 453 -37.12 -5.07 26.05
N MET A 454 -36.37 -4.23 25.33
CA MET A 454 -36.68 -2.81 25.16
C MET A 454 -38.04 -2.64 24.48
N TYR A 455 -38.28 -3.36 23.38
CA TYR A 455 -39.56 -3.36 22.68
C TYR A 455 -40.74 -3.76 23.60
N GLN A 456 -40.62 -4.86 24.35
CA GLN A 456 -41.69 -5.28 25.28
C GLN A 456 -41.91 -4.26 26.40
N THR A 457 -40.87 -3.55 26.83
CA THR A 457 -40.97 -2.50 27.85
C THR A 457 -41.76 -1.31 27.31
N VAL A 458 -41.41 -0.82 26.12
CA VAL A 458 -42.13 0.28 25.44
C VAL A 458 -43.57 -0.13 25.12
N ARG A 459 -43.78 -1.36 24.63
CA ARG A 459 -45.12 -1.90 24.35
C ARG A 459 -45.98 -1.98 25.61
N TYR A 460 -45.41 -2.44 26.72
CA TYR A 460 -46.13 -2.48 28.00
C TYR A 460 -46.51 -1.07 28.46
N LEU A 461 -45.58 -0.12 28.42
CA LEU A 461 -45.86 1.28 28.76
C LEU A 461 -46.97 1.84 27.87
N ALA A 462 -46.86 1.70 26.54
CA ALA A 462 -47.86 2.19 25.60
C ALA A 462 -49.28 1.62 25.83
N GLN A 463 -49.41 0.43 26.43
CA GLN A 463 -50.70 -0.17 26.77
C GLN A 463 -51.29 0.34 28.10
N HIS A 464 -50.47 0.91 28.98
CA HIS A 464 -50.87 1.33 30.34
C HIS A 464 -50.77 2.84 30.55
N VAL A 465 -50.28 3.56 29.55
CA VAL A 465 -50.18 5.01 29.52
C VAL A 465 -51.48 5.52 28.88
N ASP A 466 -52.30 6.22 29.67
CA ASP A 466 -53.55 6.84 29.19
C ASP A 466 -53.27 7.86 28.07
N SER A 467 -54.26 8.11 27.21
CA SER A 467 -54.19 9.10 26.11
C SER A 467 -53.92 10.55 26.55
N GLY A 468 -53.87 10.81 27.86
CA GLY A 468 -53.50 12.09 28.48
C GLY A 468 -52.08 12.17 29.04
N PHE A 469 -51.22 11.15 28.83
CA PHE A 469 -49.84 11.19 29.31
C PHE A 469 -48.99 12.19 28.53
N THR A 470 -48.68 13.29 29.19
CA THR A 470 -47.74 14.29 28.69
C THR A 470 -46.36 14.03 29.27
N VAL A 471 -45.39 13.76 28.41
CA VAL A 471 -43.96 13.77 28.80
C VAL A 471 -43.56 15.23 29.02
N ASP A 472 -43.01 15.54 30.19
CA ASP A 472 -42.44 16.84 30.48
C ASP A 472 -41.29 17.13 29.49
N ARG A 473 -41.41 18.20 28.72
CA ARG A 473 -40.44 18.55 27.67
C ARG A 473 -39.05 18.83 28.26
N ASP A 474 -38.97 19.24 29.52
CA ASP A 474 -37.69 19.48 30.20
C ASP A 474 -36.95 18.17 30.53
N VAL A 475 -37.65 17.04 30.59
CA VAL A 475 -37.04 15.70 30.78
C VAL A 475 -36.47 15.14 29.47
N LEU A 476 -37.05 15.50 28.32
CA LEU A 476 -36.53 15.14 27.00
C LEU A 476 -35.26 15.92 26.61
N ALA A 477 -35.03 17.09 27.22
CA ALA A 477 -33.86 17.92 27.01
C ALA A 477 -32.55 17.31 27.56
N VAL A 478 -32.61 16.18 28.28
CA VAL A 478 -31.44 15.48 28.83
C VAL A 478 -30.89 14.39 27.88
N SER A 479 -31.48 14.23 26.70
CA SER A 479 -30.94 13.35 25.65
C SER A 479 -29.73 14.00 24.96
N VAL A 480 -28.60 13.29 24.97
CA VAL A 480 -27.32 13.66 24.30
C VAL A 480 -27.42 13.57 22.76
N ILE A 481 -28.61 13.34 22.21
CA ILE A 481 -28.88 13.34 20.77
C ILE A 481 -29.78 14.53 20.48
N ASP A 482 -29.21 15.47 19.73
CA ASP A 482 -29.63 16.84 19.50
C ASP A 482 -31.12 17.12 19.23
N SER A 483 -31.52 18.27 19.76
CA SER A 483 -32.73 19.09 19.58
C SER A 483 -33.14 19.46 18.13
N HIS A 484 -32.63 18.77 17.10
CA HIS A 484 -32.87 19.11 15.68
C HIS A 484 -33.52 18.00 14.85
N TYR A 485 -33.87 16.87 15.47
CA TYR A 485 -34.71 15.86 14.84
C TYR A 485 -36.10 15.89 15.46
N GLU A 486 -37.03 16.62 14.83
CA GLU A 486 -38.45 16.32 15.01
C GLU A 486 -38.68 14.90 14.50
N VAL A 487 -38.92 13.96 15.41
CA VAL A 487 -39.43 12.63 15.06
C VAL A 487 -40.93 12.77 14.85
N PRO A 488 -41.44 12.79 13.61
CA PRO A 488 -42.87 12.92 13.40
C PRO A 488 -43.50 11.54 13.64
N HIS A 489 -44.48 11.50 14.55
CA HIS A 489 -45.47 10.43 14.70
C HIS A 489 -45.06 9.16 15.46
N LEU A 490 -44.62 9.32 16.70
CA LEU A 490 -44.76 8.28 17.73
C LEU A 490 -45.36 8.89 19.01
N ILE A 491 -46.61 9.31 18.93
CA ILE A 491 -47.55 9.46 20.06
C ILE A 491 -48.90 8.95 19.58
#